data_AF-A0AAQ0EU24-F1
#
_entry.id   AF-A0AAQ0EU24-F1
#
_cell.length_a   1.000
_cell.length_b   1.000
_cell.length_c   1.000
_cell.angle_alpha   90.00
_cell.angle_beta   90.00
_cell.angle_gamma   90.00
#
_symmetry.space_group_name_H-M   'P 1'
#
loop_
_entity.id
_entity.type
_entity.pdbx_description
1 polymer ?
#
loop_
_entity_poly.entity_id
_entity_poly.type
_entity_poly.pdbx_seq_one_letter_code
_entity_poly.pdbx_strand_id
1 'polypeptide(L)' 'MNEDEALSAYINVSDYILEKTRLSRSRVIKILGDLRIGGYIEINRGILIKINKLPEKY' A
#
# COMPACT_ATOMS: atom_id res chain seq x y z
N MET A 1 -22.85 2.21 -3.58
CA MET A 1 -21.77 1.43 -2.96
C MET A 1 -21.12 0.66 -4.10
N ASN A 2 -19.90 1.04 -4.49
CA ASN A 2 -19.17 0.33 -5.54
C ASN A 2 -18.64 -0.97 -4.93
N GLU A 3 -18.93 -2.12 -5.54
CA GLU A 3 -18.46 -3.44 -5.09
C GLU A 3 -16.93 -3.53 -4.99
N ASP A 4 -16.19 -2.68 -5.72
CA ASP A 4 -14.74 -2.53 -5.65
C ASP A 4 -14.20 -2.01 -4.30
N GLU A 5 -14.93 -1.15 -3.59
CA GLU A 5 -14.47 -0.63 -2.28
C GLU A 5 -14.47 -1.74 -1.21
N ALA A 6 -15.40 -2.69 -1.31
CA ALA A 6 -15.52 -3.79 -0.37
C ALA A 6 -14.41 -4.83 -0.55
N LEU A 7 -13.96 -5.08 -1.79
CA LEU A 7 -12.86 -5.99 -2.09
C LEU A 7 -11.51 -5.44 -1.61
N SER A 8 -11.26 -4.13 -1.75
CA SER A 8 -10.05 -3.48 -1.24
C SER A 8 -9.93 -3.58 0.29
N ALA A 9 -11.06 -3.61 1.00
CA ALA A 9 -11.11 -3.65 2.47
C ALA A 9 -10.59 -4.96 3.09
N TYR A 10 -10.33 -6.01 2.30
CA TYR A 10 -9.79 -7.28 2.80
C TYR A 10 -8.41 -7.62 2.28
N ILE A 11 -7.90 -6.86 1.31
CA ILE A 11 -6.63 -7.18 0.66
C ILE A 11 -5.51 -6.44 1.38
N ASN A 12 -4.50 -7.20 1.83
CA ASN A 12 -3.29 -6.61 2.37
C ASN A 12 -2.51 -5.94 1.25
N VAL A 13 -2.24 -4.64 1.41
CA VAL A 13 -1.53 -3.83 0.41
C VAL A 13 -0.15 -4.41 0.09
N SER A 14 0.53 -5.03 1.06
CA SER A 14 1.83 -5.67 0.79
C SER A 14 1.70 -6.90 -0.08
N ASP A 15 0.68 -7.73 0.15
CA ASP A 15 0.47 -8.95 -0.65
C ASP A 15 0.00 -8.59 -2.06
N TYR A 16 -0.87 -7.59 -2.19
CA TYR A 16 -1.29 -7.06 -3.49
C TYR A 16 -0.08 -6.56 -4.32
N ILE A 17 0.78 -5.74 -3.73
CA ILE A 17 1.98 -5.23 -4.41
C ILE A 17 2.95 -6.37 -4.72
N LEU A 18 3.08 -7.37 -3.84
CA LEU A 18 3.93 -8.54 -4.10
C LEU A 18 3.40 -9.41 -5.23
N GLU A 19 2.09 -9.55 -5.39
CA GLU A 19 1.50 -10.27 -6.52
C GLU A 19 1.68 -9.52 -7.84
N LYS A 20 1.58 -8.19 -7.80
CA LYS A 20 1.64 -7.32 -8.99
C LYS A 20 3.06 -6.92 -9.40
N THR A 21 4.05 -7.15 -8.54
CA THR A 21 5.45 -6.77 -8.80
C THR A 21 6.39 -7.96 -8.62
N ARG A 22 7.59 -7.89 -9.21
CA ARG A 22 8.65 -8.89 -8.99
C ARG A 22 9.58 -8.51 -7.83
N LEU A 23 9.11 -7.69 -6.90
CA LEU A 23 9.90 -7.21 -5.77
C LEU A 23 9.90 -8.24 -4.64
N SER A 24 10.97 -8.25 -3.84
CA SER A 24 10.99 -9.05 -2.63
C SER A 24 10.06 -8.47 -1.56
N ARG A 25 9.50 -9.35 -0.71
CA ARG A 25 8.67 -8.97 0.45
C ARG A 25 9.36 -7.92 1.33
N SER A 26 10.65 -8.08 1.59
CA SER A 26 11.43 -7.12 2.38
C SER A 26 11.51 -5.74 1.75
N ARG A 27 11.66 -5.66 0.41
CA ARG A 27 11.68 -4.37 -0.30
C ARG A 27 10.33 -3.69 -0.28
N VAL A 28 9.24 -4.43 -0.53
CA VAL A 28 7.88 -3.86 -0.51
C VAL A 28 7.55 -3.30 0.87
N ILE A 29 7.82 -4.06 1.94
CA ILE A 29 7.59 -3.60 3.31
C ILE A 29 8.40 -2.34 3.63
N LYS A 30 9.66 -2.29 3.18
CA LYS A 30 10.49 -1.09 3.37
C LYS A 30 9.91 0.13 2.67
N ILE A 31 9.49 -0.01 1.41
CA ILE A 31 8.87 1.07 0.63
C ILE A 31 7.58 1.55 1.30
N LEU A 32 6.69 0.62 1.69
CA LEU A 32 5.45 0.96 2.39
C LEU A 32 5.71 1.65 3.73
N GLY A 33 6.74 1.22 4.45
CA GLY A 33 7.19 1.87 5.69
C GLY A 33 7.65 3.30 5.45
N ASP A 34 8.53 3.52 4.47
CA ASP A 34 9.02 4.85 4.12
C ASP A 34 7.89 5.75 3.62
N LEU A 35 6.97 5.22 2.82
CA LEU A 35 5.79 5.95 2.34
C LEU A 35 4.86 6.34 3.49
N ARG A 36 4.67 5.44 4.47
CA ARG A 36 3.87 5.71 5.66
C ARG A 36 4.52 6.76 6.56
N ILE A 37 5.83 6.64 6.81
CA ILE A 37 6.59 7.58 7.64
C ILE A 37 6.61 8.97 6.99
N GLY A 38 6.76 9.04 5.67
CA GLY A 38 6.69 10.28 4.91
C GLY A 38 5.29 10.89 4.80
N GLY A 39 4.26 10.26 5.40
CA GLY A 39 2.87 10.73 5.33
C GLY A 39 2.26 10.62 3.94
N TYR A 40 2.87 9.84 3.04
CA TYR A 40 2.42 9.67 1.67
C TYR A 40 1.25 8.70 1.55
N ILE A 41 1.17 7.73 2.44
CA ILE A 41 0.06 6.76 2.51
C ILE A 41 -0.37 6.52 3.94
N GLU A 42 -1.64 6.17 4.12
CA GLU A 42 -2.19 5.70 5.39
C GLU A 42 -2.62 4.25 5.23
N ILE A 43 -2.06 3.39 6.09
CA ILE A 43 -2.37 1.96 6.14
C ILE A 43 -2.97 1.65 7.51
N ASN A 44 -4.11 0.97 7.53
CA ASN A 44 -4.75 0.49 8.75
C ASN A 44 -4.92 -1.03 8.66
N ARG A 45 -4.38 -1.77 9.64
CA ARG A 45 -4.43 -3.24 9.70
C ARG A 45 -4.00 -3.95 8.40
N GLY A 46 -3.03 -3.37 7.68
CA GLY A 46 -2.52 -3.90 6.41
C GLY A 46 -3.31 -3.47 5.17
N ILE A 47 -4.40 -2.75 5.33
CA ILE A 47 -5.22 -2.23 4.23
C ILE A 47 -4.82 -0.78 3.95
N LEU A 48 -4.68 -0.43 2.67
CA LEU A 48 -4.44 0.94 2.24
C LEU A 48 -5.73 1.75 2.38
N ILE A 49 -5.75 2.71 3.30
CA ILE A 49 -6.93 3.54 3.59
C ILE A 49 -6.88 4.84 2.81
N LYS A 50 -5.69 5.40 2.61
CA LYS A 50 -5.54 6.68 1.93
C LYS A 50 -4.19 6.79 1.24
N ILE A 51 -4.20 7.46 0.10
CA ILE A 51 -3.00 7.92 -0.59
C ILE A 51 -3.06 9.45 -0.55
N ASN A 52 -2.01 10.07 -0.03
CA ASN A 52 -1.85 11.53 -0.01
C ASN A 52 -1.09 11.93 -1.29
N LYS A 53 0.02 12.68 -1.18
CA LYS A 53 0.80 13.14 -2.33
C LYS A 53 2.07 12.33 -2.48
N LEU A 54 2.07 11.30 -3.33
CA LEU A 54 3.26 10.48 -3.57
C LEU A 54 4.47 11.36 -3.95
N PRO A 55 5.68 11.04 -3.47
CA PRO A 55 6.87 11.78 -3.84
C PRO A 55 7.11 11.65 -5.35
N GLU A 56 7.51 12.75 -5.99
CA GLU A 56 7.78 12.77 -7.43
C GLU A 56 8.98 11.88 -7.81
N LYS A 57 9.79 11.45 -6.84
CA LYS A 57 10.87 10.48 -6.99
C LYS A 57 10.97 9.54 -5.79
N TYR A 58 11.10 8.25 -6.07
CA TYR A 58 11.41 7.19 -5.11
C TYR A 58 12.35 6.18 -5.78
#